data_AF-A0A820MB42-F1
#
_entry.id   AF-A0A820MB42-F1
#
_cell.length_a   1.000
_cell.length_b   1.000
_cell.length_c   1.000
_cell.angle_alpha   90.00
_cell.angle_beta   90.00
_cell.angle_gamma   90.00
#
_symmetry.space_group_name_H-M   'P 1'
#
loop_
_entity.id
_entity.type
_entity.pdbx_description
1 polymer ?
#
loop_
_entity_poly.entity_id
_entity_poly.type
_entity_poly.pdbx_seq_one_letter_code
_entity_poly.pdbx_strand_id
1 'polypeptide(L)'
;MNNNNIINNNDIFRSFIYTLRVDSGINVNLTQFSNIRHLKLEWPSNQELQQLCSNVLPYLEKLNLVYIDIFPTNNGSMCLPSLRILKIRFINLSIYQTVLSLCPNLYYFQLSIFTSEEFLSSIQIHDKLKQLVI
;
A
#
# COMPACT_ATOMS: atom_id res chain seq x y z
N MET A 1 -28.09 -33.01 13.55
CA MET A 1 -27.60 -31.67 13.91
C MET A 1 -27.41 -30.89 12.62
N ASN A 2 -28.36 -30.00 12.29
CA ASN A 2 -28.30 -29.18 11.07
C ASN A 2 -27.49 -27.91 11.37
N ASN A 3 -26.22 -27.90 10.95
CA ASN A 3 -25.44 -26.67 10.83
C ASN A 3 -25.90 -25.94 9.57
N ASN A 4 -26.96 -25.15 9.69
CA ASN A 4 -27.30 -24.18 8.67
C ASN A 4 -26.23 -23.08 8.68
N ASN A 5 -25.22 -23.25 7.82
CA ASN A 5 -24.27 -22.20 7.44
C ASN A 5 -25.07 -21.06 6.82
N ILE A 6 -25.50 -20.11 7.65
CA ILE A 6 -25.94 -18.81 7.20
C ILE A 6 -24.68 -18.13 6.66
N ILE A 7 -24.42 -18.33 5.37
CA ILE A 7 -23.40 -17.57 4.67
C ILE A 7 -23.84 -16.11 4.81
N ASN A 8 -23.07 -15.34 5.56
CA ASN A 8 -23.35 -13.95 5.78
C ASN A 8 -23.23 -13.25 4.42
N ASN A 9 -24.33 -12.73 3.88
CA ASN A 9 -24.34 -12.06 2.56
C ASN A 9 -23.26 -10.97 2.45
N ASN A 10 -22.83 -10.42 3.58
CA ASN A 10 -21.72 -9.47 3.67
C ASN A 10 -20.36 -10.07 3.25
N ASP A 11 -20.12 -11.36 3.51
CA ASP A 11 -18.87 -12.03 3.13
C ASP A 11 -18.80 -12.25 1.61
N ILE A 12 -19.95 -12.58 1.01
CA ILE A 12 -20.09 -12.68 -0.45
C ILE A 12 -19.78 -11.34 -1.09
N PHE A 13 -20.39 -10.24 -0.63
CA PHE A 13 -20.17 -8.91 -1.20
C PHE A 13 -18.70 -8.47 -1.10
N ARG A 14 -18.05 -8.67 0.05
CA ARG A 14 -16.64 -8.31 0.27
C ARG A 14 -15.70 -9.02 -0.69
N SER A 15 -16.01 -10.27 -1.06
CA SER A 15 -15.19 -11.04 -1.99
C SER A 15 -15.13 -10.46 -3.42
N PHE A 16 -16.11 -9.62 -3.80
CA PHE A 16 -16.16 -8.97 -5.11
C PHE A 16 -15.53 -7.58 -5.15
N ILE A 17 -15.05 -7.06 -4.01
CA ILE A 17 -14.41 -5.75 -3.94
C ILE A 17 -12.94 -5.88 -4.33
N TYR A 18 -12.62 -5.51 -5.57
CA TYR A 18 -11.24 -5.49 -6.07
C TYR A 18 -10.56 -4.13 -5.93
N THR A 19 -11.34 -3.06 -5.79
CA THR A 19 -10.84 -1.69 -5.63
C THR A 19 -11.44 -1.10 -4.37
N LEU A 20 -10.60 -0.61 -3.47
CA LEU A 20 -11.01 0.08 -2.25
C LEU A 20 -10.35 1.46 -2.20
N ARG A 21 -11.15 2.47 -1.90
CA ARG A 21 -10.70 3.83 -1.59
C ARG A 21 -11.16 4.17 -0.18
N VAL A 22 -10.22 4.60 0.64
CA VAL A 22 -10.46 5.05 2.02
C VAL A 22 -10.04 6.51 2.08
N ASP A 23 -11.01 7.37 2.32
CA ASP A 23 -10.77 8.80 2.49
C ASP A 23 -10.35 9.10 3.94
N SER A 24 -9.80 10.29 4.17
CA SER A 24 -9.23 10.69 5.45
C SER A 24 -10.22 10.57 6.62
N GLY A 25 -9.76 10.00 7.74
CA GLY A 25 -10.56 9.89 8.96
C GLY A 25 -11.48 8.66 9.02
N ILE A 26 -11.49 7.83 7.97
CA ILE A 26 -12.19 6.55 7.97
C ILE A 26 -11.20 5.47 8.41
N ASN A 27 -11.50 4.76 9.51
CA ASN A 27 -10.76 3.58 9.92
C ASN A 27 -11.37 2.35 9.25
N VAL A 28 -10.58 1.64 8.44
CA VAL A 28 -11.00 0.38 7.82
C VAL A 28 -10.15 -0.79 8.30
N ASN A 29 -10.79 -1.94 8.52
CA ASN A 29 -10.08 -3.19 8.73
C ASN A 29 -9.82 -3.87 7.38
N LEU A 30 -8.63 -3.68 6.81
CA LEU A 30 -8.24 -4.22 5.50
C LEU A 30 -8.27 -5.75 5.44
N THR A 31 -8.20 -6.44 6.59
CA THR A 31 -8.31 -7.91 6.67
C THR A 31 -9.66 -8.46 6.21
N GLN A 32 -10.69 -7.61 6.14
CA GLN A 32 -12.02 -7.98 5.63
C GLN A 32 -12.10 -7.98 4.09
N PHE A 33 -11.04 -7.56 3.40
CA PHE A 33 -11.04 -7.32 1.96
C PHE A 33 -9.83 -7.97 1.27
N SER A 34 -9.65 -9.28 1.49
CA SER A 34 -8.48 -10.04 0.99
C SER A 34 -8.34 -10.07 -0.54
N ASN A 35 -9.41 -9.80 -1.29
CA ASN A 35 -9.44 -9.80 -2.75
C ASN A 35 -9.07 -8.45 -3.39
N ILE A 36 -8.72 -7.43 -2.60
CA ILE A 36 -8.31 -6.12 -3.13
C ILE A 36 -7.07 -6.28 -4.00
N ARG A 37 -7.16 -5.66 -5.18
CA ARG A 37 -6.04 -5.49 -6.12
C ARG A 37 -5.60 -4.04 -6.21
N HIS A 38 -6.51 -3.10 -6.01
CA HIS A 38 -6.24 -1.67 -6.05
C HIS A 38 -6.67 -1.01 -4.75
N LEU A 39 -5.72 -0.42 -4.03
CA LEU A 39 -5.98 0.27 -2.78
C LEU A 39 -5.55 1.73 -2.86
N LYS A 40 -6.43 2.63 -2.43
CA LYS A 40 -6.08 4.02 -2.16
C LYS A 40 -6.39 4.36 -0.71
N LEU A 41 -5.40 4.86 0.04
CA LEU A 41 -5.57 5.38 1.39
C LEU A 41 -5.16 6.86 1.44
N GLU A 42 -6.04 7.72 1.94
CA GLU A 42 -5.74 9.11 2.26
C GLU A 42 -5.55 9.26 3.77
N TRP A 43 -4.38 9.71 4.22
CA TRP A 43 -4.00 9.82 5.64
C TRP A 43 -4.17 8.49 6.41
N PRO A 44 -3.56 7.39 5.93
CA PRO A 44 -3.69 6.09 6.58
C PRO A 44 -3.13 6.13 8.01
N SER A 45 -3.84 5.50 8.93
CA SER A 45 -3.34 5.22 10.27
C SER A 45 -2.19 4.21 10.24
N ASN A 46 -1.38 4.20 11.30
CA ASN A 46 -0.32 3.19 11.47
C ASN A 46 -0.86 1.77 11.42
N GLN A 47 -2.06 1.56 11.95
CA GLN A 47 -2.71 0.25 11.93
C GLN A 47 -3.03 -0.19 10.49
N GLU A 48 -3.57 0.70 9.66
CA GLU A 48 -3.85 0.39 8.25
C GLU A 48 -2.57 0.14 7.46
N LEU A 49 -1.51 0.91 7.72
CA LEU A 49 -0.20 0.67 7.09
C LEU A 49 0.38 -0.68 7.51
N GLN A 50 0.25 -1.09 8.77
CA GLN A 50 0.68 -2.42 9.22
C GLN A 50 -0.11 -3.55 8.56
N GLN A 51 -1.38 -3.31 8.21
CA GLN A 51 -2.21 -4.27 7.50
C GLN A 51 -1.87 -4.42 6.01
N LEU A 52 -0.97 -3.60 5.45
CA LEU A 52 -0.50 -3.74 4.06
C LEU A 52 0.45 -4.93 3.86
N CYS A 53 0.57 -5.85 4.81
CA CYS A 53 1.37 -7.07 4.64
C CYS A 53 0.74 -8.02 3.59
N SER A 54 1.58 -8.74 2.83
CA SER A 54 1.12 -9.69 1.80
C SER A 54 0.15 -10.75 2.29
N ASN A 55 0.24 -11.18 3.55
CA ASN A 55 -0.70 -12.17 4.11
C ASN A 55 -2.14 -11.62 4.22
N VAL A 56 -2.29 -10.30 4.29
CA VAL A 56 -3.60 -9.63 4.39
C VAL A 56 -4.14 -9.31 3.01
N LEU A 57 -3.28 -8.78 2.13
CA LEU A 57 -3.64 -8.34 0.78
C LEU A 57 -2.78 -9.04 -0.28
N PRO A 58 -2.93 -10.38 -0.46
CA PRO A 58 -2.04 -11.17 -1.30
C PRO A 58 -2.09 -10.79 -2.78
N TYR A 59 -3.19 -10.20 -3.22
CA TYR A 59 -3.43 -9.82 -4.62
C TYR A 59 -3.22 -8.33 -4.88
N LEU A 60 -2.67 -7.56 -3.94
CA LEU A 60 -2.50 -6.12 -4.10
C LEU A 60 -1.50 -5.81 -5.21
N GLU A 61 -1.99 -5.24 -6.31
CA GLU A 61 -1.21 -4.90 -7.50
C GLU A 61 -0.91 -3.40 -7.58
N LYS A 62 -1.84 -2.56 -7.11
CA LYS A 62 -1.73 -1.10 -7.14
C LYS A 62 -2.02 -0.52 -5.77
N LEU A 63 -1.11 0.31 -5.29
CA LEU A 63 -1.23 1.01 -4.02
C LEU A 63 -1.02 2.50 -4.23
N ASN A 64 -1.94 3.31 -3.74
CA ASN A 64 -1.88 4.76 -3.77
C ASN A 64 -2.03 5.28 -2.34
N LEU A 65 -0.98 5.91 -1.83
CA LEU A 65 -0.96 6.45 -0.48
C LEU A 65 -0.79 7.97 -0.57
N VAL A 66 -1.62 8.70 0.17
CA VAL A 66 -1.60 10.15 0.16
C VAL A 66 -1.38 10.64 1.59
N TYR A 67 -0.33 11.43 1.79
CA TYR A 67 0.17 11.93 3.07
C TYR A 67 0.57 10.80 4.03
N ILE A 68 1.85 10.45 3.99
CA ILE A 68 2.44 9.49 4.92
C ILE A 68 3.57 10.17 5.69
N ASP A 69 3.38 10.27 7.00
CA ASP A 69 4.43 10.79 7.89
C ASP A 69 5.41 9.70 8.31
N ILE A 70 4.93 8.46 8.42
CA ILE A 70 5.72 7.29 8.82
C ILE A 70 5.30 6.07 8.03
N PHE A 71 6.30 5.31 7.58
CA PHE A 71 6.09 4.00 6.96
C PHE A 71 6.56 2.93 7.94
N PRO A 72 5.74 1.91 8.24
CA PRO A 72 6.13 0.89 9.21
C PRO A 72 7.37 0.14 8.72
N THR A 73 8.47 0.25 9.48
CA THR A 73 9.75 -0.40 9.20
C THR A 73 9.89 -1.76 9.88
N ASN A 74 8.78 -2.32 10.41
CA ASN A 74 8.75 -3.53 11.21
C ASN A 74 9.68 -4.61 10.62
N ASN A 75 10.72 -4.96 11.38
CA ASN A 75 11.92 -5.75 11.05
C ASN A 75 11.71 -7.07 10.25
N GLY A 76 11.20 -7.00 9.02
CA GLY A 76 11.35 -8.06 8.02
C GLY A 76 10.09 -8.77 7.49
N SER A 77 8.86 -8.33 7.76
CA SER A 77 7.66 -9.08 7.28
C SER A 77 6.75 -8.37 6.28
N MET A 78 6.91 -7.06 6.05
CA MET A 78 6.06 -6.33 5.12
C MET A 78 6.58 -6.49 3.68
N CYS A 79 6.41 -7.67 3.09
CA CYS A 79 6.67 -7.89 1.67
C CYS A 79 5.37 -7.71 0.88
N LEU A 80 5.42 -6.96 -0.23
CA LEU A 80 4.33 -6.76 -1.17
C LEU A 80 4.72 -7.36 -2.55
N PRO A 81 4.78 -8.70 -2.68
CA PRO A 81 5.35 -9.36 -3.85
C PRO A 81 4.50 -9.17 -5.11
N SER A 82 3.19 -8.97 -4.95
CA SER A 82 2.27 -8.74 -6.07
C SER A 82 2.23 -7.27 -6.52
N LEU A 83 2.81 -6.35 -5.74
CA LEU A 83 2.70 -4.92 -5.99
C LEU A 83 3.56 -4.53 -7.19
N ARG A 84 2.92 -3.91 -8.17
CA ARG A 84 3.55 -3.45 -9.42
C ARG A 84 3.53 -1.94 -9.55
N ILE A 85 2.52 -1.29 -8.99
CA ILE A 85 2.34 0.16 -9.10
C ILE A 85 2.21 0.74 -7.71
N LEU A 86 3.13 1.61 -7.37
CA LEU A 86 3.09 2.38 -6.14
C LEU A 86 3.06 3.85 -6.47
N LYS A 87 2.10 4.55 -5.88
CA LYS A 87 2.03 6.01 -5.91
C LYS A 87 2.05 6.49 -4.49
N ILE A 88 3.00 7.34 -4.14
CA ILE A 88 2.98 7.99 -2.85
C ILE A 88 3.07 9.49 -3.02
N ARG A 89 2.12 10.20 -2.43
CA ARG A 89 2.12 11.66 -2.41
C ARG A 89 2.41 12.14 -1.01
N PHE A 90 3.25 13.16 -0.92
CA PHE A 90 3.62 13.84 0.31
C PHE A 90 4.30 12.90 1.32
N ILE A 91 5.53 12.49 1.02
CA ILE A 91 6.34 11.69 1.95
C ILE A 91 7.58 12.41 2.43
N ASN A 92 8.12 11.92 3.55
CA ASN A 92 9.49 12.16 3.98
C ASN A 92 10.50 11.32 3.19
N LEU A 93 11.69 11.87 2.93
CA LEU A 93 12.79 11.18 2.26
C LEU A 93 13.17 9.83 2.90
N SER A 94 13.17 9.77 4.23
CA SER A 94 13.55 8.56 4.97
C SER A 94 12.70 7.34 4.60
N ILE A 95 11.48 7.56 4.11
CA ILE A 95 10.52 6.53 3.72
C ILE A 95 10.82 5.97 2.32
N TYR A 96 11.42 6.76 1.42
CA TYR A 96 11.68 6.35 0.03
C TYR A 96 12.46 5.04 -0.07
N GLN A 97 13.57 4.94 0.65
CA GLN A 97 14.45 3.77 0.61
C GLN A 97 13.76 2.54 1.21
N THR A 98 13.04 2.72 2.33
CA THR A 98 12.25 1.67 2.96
C THR A 98 11.20 1.12 2.00
N VAL A 99 10.47 2.00 1.29
CA VAL A 99 9.42 1.59 0.37
C VAL A 99 9.96 0.71 -0.76
N LEU A 100 11.12 1.06 -1.32
CA LEU A 100 11.72 0.29 -2.41
C LEU A 100 12.16 -1.10 -1.98
N SER A 101 12.67 -1.27 -0.76
CA SER A 101 13.10 -2.59 -0.28
C SER A 101 11.93 -3.56 -0.03
N LEU A 102 10.74 -3.04 0.25
CA LEU A 102 9.54 -3.84 0.54
C LEU A 102 8.78 -4.31 -0.71
N CYS A 103 9.10 -3.74 -1.88
CA CYS A 103 8.36 -3.97 -3.13
C CYS A 103 9.29 -4.53 -4.24
N PRO A 104 9.71 -5.80 -4.16
CA PRO A 104 10.75 -6.35 -5.03
C PRO A 104 10.36 -6.43 -6.51
N ASN A 105 9.07 -6.41 -6.82
CA ASN A 105 8.50 -6.53 -8.17
C ASN A 105 7.89 -5.21 -8.68
N LEU A 106 8.27 -4.08 -8.07
CA LEU A 106 7.72 -2.78 -8.42
C LEU A 106 8.11 -2.38 -9.85
N TYR A 107 7.10 -2.19 -10.70
CA TYR A 107 7.27 -1.81 -12.10
C TYR A 107 7.23 -0.28 -12.26
N TYR A 108 6.30 0.37 -11.57
CA TYR A 108 6.06 1.81 -11.63
C TYR A 108 6.07 2.39 -10.22
N PHE A 109 6.87 3.44 -10.02
CA PHE A 109 6.87 4.21 -8.79
C PHE A 109 6.68 5.70 -9.12
N GLN A 110 5.63 6.28 -8.58
CA GLN A 110 5.43 7.72 -8.62
C GLN A 110 5.50 8.26 -7.20
N LEU A 111 6.25 9.33 -7.05
CA LEU A 111 6.50 9.95 -5.78
C LEU A 111 6.24 11.44 -5.88
N SER A 112 5.62 12.03 -4.88
CA SER A 112 5.58 13.49 -4.71
C SER A 112 6.07 13.79 -3.31
N ILE A 113 7.06 14.65 -3.20
CA ILE A 113 7.80 14.89 -1.96
C ILE A 113 7.71 16.38 -1.63
N PHE A 114 7.68 16.72 -0.35
CA PHE A 114 7.94 18.09 0.05
C PHE A 114 9.45 18.32 0.02
N THR A 115 9.99 18.94 -1.03
CA THR A 115 11.45 19.10 -1.19
C THR A 115 11.86 20.56 -1.25
N SER A 116 12.99 20.88 -0.61
CA SER A 116 13.91 21.94 -1.05
C SER A 116 14.77 21.42 -2.22
N GLU A 117 15.28 22.31 -3.09
CA GLU A 117 15.98 21.95 -4.35
C GLU A 117 17.20 21.02 -4.18
N GLU A 118 17.87 21.05 -3.02
CA GLU A 118 19.05 20.22 -2.71
C GLU A 118 18.78 18.71 -2.82
N PHE A 119 17.51 18.32 -2.69
CA PHE A 119 17.03 16.96 -2.63
C PHE A 119 17.23 16.14 -3.92
N LEU A 120 17.00 16.74 -5.09
CA LEU A 120 17.00 16.01 -6.37
C LEU A 120 18.34 15.34 -6.67
N SER A 121 19.42 15.87 -6.10
CA SER A 121 20.79 15.35 -6.25
C SER A 121 21.04 14.02 -5.51
N SER A 122 20.23 13.71 -4.49
CA SER A 122 20.41 12.54 -3.62
C SER A 122 19.62 11.28 -4.03
N ILE A 123 18.72 11.43 -5.01
CA ILE A 123 17.85 10.33 -5.44
C ILE A 123 18.66 9.33 -6.25
N GLN A 124 18.92 8.17 -5.65
CA GLN A 124 19.46 7.02 -6.38
C GLN A 124 18.32 6.26 -7.05
N ILE A 125 18.38 6.13 -8.38
CA ILE A 125 17.46 5.30 -9.15
C ILE A 125 17.82 3.84 -8.91
N HIS A 126 16.87 3.05 -8.42
CA HIS A 126 17.06 1.63 -8.23
C HIS A 126 16.95 0.88 -9.57
N ASP A 127 17.90 -0.01 -9.87
CA ASP A 127 18.00 -0.76 -11.14
C ASP A 127 16.74 -1.52 -11.58
N LYS A 128 15.83 -1.83 -10.66
CA LYS A 128 14.58 -2.57 -10.94
C LYS A 128 13.43 -1.64 -11.34
N LEU A 129 13.55 -0.35 -11.05
CA LEU A 129 12.52 0.63 -11.30
C LEU A 129 12.52 1.03 -12.77
N LYS A 130 11.47 0.65 -13.50
CA LYS A 130 11.37 0.96 -14.94
C LYS A 130 10.90 2.38 -15.21
N GLN A 131 10.12 2.95 -14.29
CA GLN A 131 9.61 4.30 -14.40
C GLN A 131 9.54 4.97 -13.04
N LEU A 132 10.28 6.07 -12.90
CA LEU A 132 10.22 7.00 -11.78
C LEU A 132 9.60 8.30 -12.27
N VAL A 133 8.55 8.76 -11.59
CA VAL A 133 7.99 10.10 -11.78
C VAL A 133 8.07 10.83 -10.44
N ILE A 134 8.73 11.97 -10.43
CA ILE A 134 8.87 12.88 -9.28
C ILE A 134 8.00 14.11 -9.54
#